data_AF-A0A438CJ83-F1
#
_entry.id   AF-A0A438CJ83-F1
#
_cell.length_a   1.000
_cell.length_b   1.000
_cell.length_c   1.000
_cell.angle_alpha   90.00
_cell.angle_beta   90.00
_cell.angle_gamma   90.00
#
_symmetry.space_group_name_H-M   'P 1'
#
loop_
_entity.id
_entity.type
_entity.pdbx_description
1 polymer ?
#
loop_
_entity_poly.entity_id
_entity_poly.type
_entity_poly.pdbx_seq_one_letter_code
_entity_poly.pdbx_strand_id
1 'polypeptide(L)'
;MRNSDDANDEDQTVEITVYEYFTKHRGIELSISAYMPCLNVGKPKRPNYLPLELCLLVSLQRYTKALSIMQRSTLVEKSRQKPQDRIRTVTDAVRNYQYDEDPVLSACGISIDRQLTQVDGRVLEAPKLKVGNSEDCIPRNGRWNFNHKKLLTPVRIERWAVVNFSARCDTSHLSRELINCGRNKGILIERPHTLIEEDPQSRRASPVARVEKMFEIVRAKLPGPPEFLLCVLPEKKNSEIYGPWKKRSLSDFGIVTQCISPTKINDQYLTNVLLKINTKLGGTNSLLAIEHTSRIPLIKDTPTMILGMDVSHGSPGQADVPSIAAVVGSRCWPLISRYRASVRTQSPKVEMIDALYKPLANGNDDGMIRELLVDFFQTSNGRKPAQIVIFRPIIINAASFQINWLNLCCMASGLSASWEVDFPKFTVIVAQKNHHTKLFQAGAPENVPPGTVVDTKIVHPRNYDFYMCAHAGMIVPKEHNRHLNVAPVCYAHLAAQQMGQFIKFDDLSETSSAREPSQQKRASPFRAPQVA
;
A
#
# COMPACT_ATOMS: atom_id res chain seq x y z
N MET A 1 -12.83 11.33 -50.29
CA MET A 1 -11.44 10.75 -50.33
C MET A 1 -10.93 10.92 -51.76
N ARG A 2 -9.61 11.04 -52.00
CA ARG A 2 -9.06 11.13 -53.37
C ARG A 2 -9.07 9.74 -54.03
N ASN A 3 -9.74 9.63 -55.17
CA ASN A 3 -9.71 8.48 -56.05
C ASN A 3 -8.57 8.68 -57.05
N SER A 4 -7.70 7.69 -57.22
CA SER A 4 -6.63 7.74 -58.21
C SER A 4 -6.82 6.59 -59.19
N ASP A 5 -7.82 6.72 -60.05
CA ASP A 5 -7.97 5.95 -61.28
C ASP A 5 -8.68 6.87 -62.27
N ASP A 6 -7.92 7.81 -62.84
CA ASP A 6 -8.00 8.21 -64.25
C ASP A 6 -7.09 9.44 -64.51
N ALA A 7 -6.17 9.27 -65.45
CA ALA A 7 -5.22 10.30 -65.87
C ALA A 7 -5.88 11.20 -66.93
N ASN A 8 -6.71 12.16 -66.50
CA ASN A 8 -6.99 13.46 -67.15
C ASN A 8 -8.33 14.04 -66.67
N ASP A 9 -8.46 14.36 -65.38
CA ASP A 9 -9.46 15.34 -64.95
C ASP A 9 -8.99 16.04 -63.67
N GLU A 10 -9.36 17.30 -63.52
CA GLU A 10 -9.06 18.10 -62.32
C GLU A 10 -9.46 17.30 -61.07
N ASP A 11 -8.56 17.23 -60.09
CA ASP A 11 -8.58 16.37 -58.90
C ASP A 11 -9.80 16.70 -57.99
N GLN A 12 -11.02 16.34 -58.42
CA GLN A 12 -12.29 16.64 -57.76
C GLN A 12 -12.41 15.78 -56.50
N THR A 13 -12.24 16.42 -55.35
CA THR A 13 -12.55 15.80 -54.06
C THR A 13 -14.05 15.61 -53.91
N VAL A 14 -14.52 14.38 -54.08
CA VAL A 14 -15.91 13.99 -53.80
C VAL A 14 -16.06 13.65 -52.31
N GLU A 15 -17.08 14.24 -51.69
CA GLU A 15 -17.54 13.88 -50.35
C GLU A 15 -18.46 12.66 -50.46
N ILE A 16 -18.04 11.55 -49.86
CA ILE A 16 -18.77 10.28 -49.88
C ILE A 16 -18.79 9.71 -48.46
N THR A 17 -19.85 8.99 -48.13
CA THR A 17 -19.92 8.30 -46.84
C THR A 17 -18.96 7.11 -46.80
N VAL A 18 -18.52 6.73 -45.60
CA VAL A 18 -17.69 5.53 -45.42
C VAL A 18 -18.42 4.28 -45.95
N TYR A 19 -19.74 4.20 -45.71
CA TYR A 19 -20.56 3.10 -46.22
C TYR A 19 -20.54 3.02 -47.74
N GLU A 20 -20.79 4.13 -48.44
CA GLU A 20 -20.78 4.16 -49.90
C GLU A 20 -19.38 3.91 -50.47
N TYR A 21 -18.33 4.38 -49.80
CA TYR A 21 -16.97 4.06 -50.23
C TYR A 21 -16.71 2.56 -50.22
N PHE A 22 -17.03 1.87 -49.12
CA PHE A 22 -16.78 0.43 -49.04
C PHE A 22 -17.73 -0.38 -49.93
N THR A 23 -19.01 -0.03 -50.01
CA THR A 23 -19.99 -0.76 -50.81
C THR A 23 -19.85 -0.50 -52.31
N LYS A 24 -19.83 0.78 -52.74
CA LYS A 24 -19.83 1.16 -54.16
C LYS A 24 -18.42 1.15 -54.78
N HIS A 25 -17.39 1.57 -54.05
CA HIS A 25 -16.03 1.67 -54.61
C HIS A 25 -15.12 0.48 -54.27
N ARG A 26 -15.28 -0.14 -53.10
CA ARG A 26 -14.49 -1.33 -52.74
C ARG A 26 -15.23 -2.65 -52.98
N GLY A 27 -16.53 -2.61 -53.30
CA GLY A 27 -17.35 -3.81 -53.52
C GLY A 27 -17.54 -4.66 -52.26
N ILE A 28 -17.39 -4.06 -51.07
CA ILE A 28 -17.50 -4.72 -49.77
C ILE A 28 -18.85 -4.33 -49.16
N GLU A 29 -19.76 -5.30 -49.08
CA GLU A 29 -21.07 -5.10 -48.46
C GLU A 29 -20.95 -4.99 -46.93
N LEU A 30 -21.35 -3.84 -46.38
CA LEU A 30 -21.33 -3.62 -44.94
C LEU A 30 -22.66 -4.00 -44.29
N SER A 31 -22.80 -5.26 -43.86
CA SER A 31 -24.07 -5.78 -43.32
C SER A 31 -24.27 -5.51 -41.82
N ILE A 32 -23.19 -5.46 -41.03
CA ILE A 32 -23.26 -5.38 -39.56
C ILE A 32 -23.00 -3.94 -39.09
N SER A 33 -22.05 -3.26 -39.72
CA SER A 33 -21.56 -1.96 -39.25
C SER A 33 -22.17 -0.75 -39.95
N ALA A 34 -23.17 -0.94 -40.81
CA ALA A 34 -23.80 0.15 -41.59
C ALA A 34 -24.30 1.33 -40.71
N TYR A 35 -24.82 1.02 -39.53
CA TYR A 35 -25.35 2.01 -38.57
C TYR A 35 -24.44 2.18 -37.34
N MET A 36 -23.21 1.67 -37.40
CA MET A 36 -22.25 1.76 -36.30
C MET A 36 -21.21 2.85 -36.55
N PRO A 37 -20.59 3.42 -35.50
CA PRO A 37 -19.49 4.35 -35.67
C PRO A 37 -18.28 3.66 -36.33
N CYS A 38 -17.54 4.43 -37.14
CA CYS A 38 -16.27 3.98 -37.69
C CYS A 38 -15.12 4.21 -36.70
N LEU A 39 -14.07 3.39 -36.81
CA LEU A 39 -12.81 3.62 -36.11
C LEU A 39 -11.99 4.67 -36.87
N ASN A 40 -11.61 5.75 -36.18
CA ASN A 40 -10.62 6.69 -36.72
C ASN A 40 -9.21 6.20 -36.37
N VAL A 41 -8.49 5.71 -37.37
CA VAL A 41 -7.09 5.25 -37.26
C VAL A 41 -6.09 6.29 -37.81
N GLY A 42 -6.58 7.46 -38.24
CA GLY A 42 -5.77 8.54 -38.79
C GLY A 42 -5.24 9.52 -37.74
N LYS A 43 -4.61 10.60 -38.22
CA LYS A 43 -4.17 11.72 -37.34
C LYS A 43 -5.36 12.66 -37.08
N PRO A 44 -5.38 13.42 -35.97
CA PRO A 44 -6.50 14.33 -35.67
C PRO A 44 -6.85 15.32 -36.80
N LYS A 45 -5.84 15.78 -37.55
CA LYS A 45 -6.02 16.70 -38.70
C LYS A 45 -6.25 16.01 -40.05
N ARG A 46 -6.09 14.68 -40.12
CA ARG A 46 -6.27 13.85 -41.33
C ARG A 46 -6.87 12.50 -40.88
N PRO A 47 -8.17 12.48 -40.57
CA PRO A 47 -8.81 11.28 -40.06
C PRO A 47 -8.92 10.22 -41.16
N ASN A 48 -8.75 8.96 -40.77
CA ASN A 48 -8.93 7.80 -41.65
C ASN A 48 -9.92 6.87 -40.97
N TYR A 49 -11.09 6.68 -41.58
CA TYR A 49 -12.19 5.93 -40.99
C TYR A 49 -12.27 4.52 -41.55
N LEU A 50 -12.35 3.53 -40.67
CA LEU A 50 -12.54 2.13 -41.01
C LEU A 50 -13.85 1.60 -40.37
N PRO A 51 -14.70 0.88 -41.13
CA PRO A 51 -15.83 0.15 -40.58
C PRO A 51 -15.37 -0.90 -39.55
N LEU A 52 -16.13 -1.05 -38.46
CA LEU A 52 -15.79 -1.97 -37.37
C LEU A 52 -15.69 -3.43 -37.83
N GLU A 53 -16.55 -3.85 -38.76
CA GLU A 53 -16.59 -5.23 -39.26
C GLU A 53 -15.35 -5.64 -40.07
N LEU A 54 -14.60 -4.66 -40.60
CA LEU A 54 -13.38 -4.89 -41.36
C LEU A 54 -12.13 -4.83 -40.47
N CYS A 55 -12.30 -4.63 -39.17
CA CYS A 55 -11.21 -4.47 -38.23
C CYS A 55 -11.06 -5.71 -37.34
N LEU A 56 -9.85 -6.28 -37.32
CA LEU A 56 -9.47 -7.35 -36.40
C LEU A 56 -8.48 -6.83 -35.36
N LEU A 57 -8.68 -7.23 -34.09
CA LEU A 57 -7.72 -6.93 -33.04
C LEU A 57 -6.45 -7.76 -33.25
N VAL A 58 -5.32 -7.08 -33.45
CA VAL A 58 -4.01 -7.73 -33.53
C VAL A 58 -3.72 -8.48 -32.22
N SER A 59 -3.26 -9.72 -32.33
CA SER A 59 -2.97 -10.57 -31.18
C SER A 59 -1.77 -10.06 -30.37
N LEU A 60 -1.65 -10.52 -29.11
CA LEU A 60 -0.51 -10.26 -28.21
C LEU A 60 -0.27 -8.77 -27.85
N GLN A 61 -1.28 -7.92 -28.02
CA GLN A 61 -1.23 -6.55 -27.52
C GLN A 61 -1.38 -6.51 -25.99
N ARG A 62 -0.39 -5.95 -25.31
CA ARG A 62 -0.41 -5.80 -23.85
C ARG A 62 -1.56 -4.88 -23.42
N TYR A 63 -2.41 -5.37 -22.51
CA TYR A 63 -3.42 -4.53 -21.86
C TYR A 63 -2.76 -3.60 -20.82
N THR A 64 -2.89 -2.29 -21.01
CA THR A 64 -2.21 -1.27 -20.19
C THR A 64 -3.13 -0.55 -19.20
N LYS A 65 -4.44 -0.69 -19.35
CA LYS A 65 -5.43 -0.05 -18.47
C LYS A 65 -5.57 -0.79 -17.14
N ALA A 66 -6.09 -0.09 -16.13
CA ALA A 66 -6.35 -0.70 -14.84
C ALA A 66 -7.42 -1.80 -14.95
N LEU A 67 -7.08 -3.01 -14.52
CA LEU A 67 -8.03 -4.13 -14.46
C LEU A 67 -9.12 -3.88 -13.42
N SER A 68 -10.35 -4.32 -13.71
CA SER A 68 -11.44 -4.35 -12.74
C SER A 68 -11.10 -5.31 -11.60
N ILE A 69 -11.76 -5.18 -10.44
CA ILE A 69 -11.47 -6.06 -9.29
C ILE A 69 -11.78 -7.52 -9.60
N MET A 70 -12.84 -7.77 -10.36
CA MET A 70 -13.17 -9.12 -10.82
C MET A 70 -12.06 -9.68 -11.70
N GLN A 71 -11.60 -8.91 -12.71
CA GLN A 71 -10.49 -9.30 -13.57
C GLN A 71 -9.19 -9.52 -12.79
N ARG A 72 -8.86 -8.64 -11.83
CA ARG A 72 -7.69 -8.83 -10.95
C ARG A 72 -7.81 -10.09 -10.11
N SER A 73 -8.99 -10.38 -9.57
CA SER A 73 -9.25 -11.60 -8.78
C SER A 73 -9.02 -12.84 -9.64
N THR A 74 -9.60 -12.87 -10.85
CA THR A 74 -9.44 -13.97 -11.79
C THR A 74 -7.99 -14.13 -12.25
N LEU A 75 -7.29 -13.03 -12.53
CA LEU A 75 -5.87 -13.05 -12.87
C LEU A 75 -5.04 -13.64 -11.72
N VAL A 76 -5.25 -13.15 -10.50
CA VAL A 76 -4.56 -13.67 -9.31
C VAL A 76 -4.85 -15.14 -9.10
N GLU A 77 -6.07 -15.60 -9.33
CA GLU A 77 -6.44 -17.01 -9.20
C GLU A 77 -5.75 -17.88 -10.25
N LYS A 78 -5.77 -17.46 -11.52
CA LYS A 78 -5.18 -18.18 -12.65
C LYS A 78 -3.64 -18.17 -12.65
N SER A 79 -3.00 -17.17 -12.04
CA SER A 79 -1.55 -17.07 -11.95
C SER A 79 -0.92 -17.86 -10.80
N ARG A 80 -1.71 -18.60 -9.98
CA ARG A 80 -1.19 -19.42 -8.87
C ARG A 80 -0.57 -20.71 -9.40
N GLN A 81 0.67 -21.01 -9.04
CA GLN A 81 1.39 -22.21 -9.53
C GLN A 81 2.20 -22.90 -8.44
N LYS A 82 1.92 -24.15 -8.04
CA LYS A 82 2.67 -24.79 -6.92
C LYS A 82 4.19 -24.74 -7.15
N PRO A 83 5.00 -24.74 -6.07
CA PRO A 83 6.46 -24.74 -6.19
C PRO A 83 6.98 -25.74 -7.23
N GLN A 84 6.44 -26.97 -7.23
CA GLN A 84 6.77 -28.00 -8.21
C GLN A 84 6.37 -27.63 -9.65
N ASP A 85 5.16 -27.10 -9.86
CA ASP A 85 4.70 -26.64 -11.17
C ASP A 85 5.59 -25.50 -11.68
N ARG A 86 6.00 -24.60 -10.78
CA ARG A 86 6.88 -23.46 -11.11
C ARG A 86 8.29 -23.92 -11.46
N ILE A 87 8.86 -24.85 -10.70
CA ILE A 87 10.17 -25.47 -11.01
C ILE A 87 10.09 -26.10 -12.40
N ARG A 88 9.07 -26.92 -12.66
CA ARG A 88 8.86 -27.54 -13.96
C ARG A 88 8.75 -26.51 -15.08
N THR A 89 7.92 -25.48 -14.91
CA THR A 89 7.75 -24.41 -15.91
C THR A 89 9.08 -23.73 -16.25
N VAL A 90 9.90 -23.43 -15.24
CA VAL A 90 11.19 -22.75 -15.45
C VAL A 90 12.21 -23.69 -16.10
N THR A 91 12.32 -24.94 -15.61
CA THR A 91 13.26 -25.92 -16.17
C THR A 91 12.90 -26.31 -17.60
N ASP A 92 11.60 -26.48 -17.90
CA ASP A 92 11.12 -26.78 -19.24
C ASP A 92 11.38 -25.59 -20.18
N ALA A 93 11.20 -24.35 -19.72
CA ALA A 93 11.51 -23.16 -20.50
C ALA A 93 13.00 -23.08 -20.85
N VAL A 94 13.91 -23.24 -19.87
CA VAL A 94 15.36 -23.24 -20.11
C VAL A 94 15.76 -24.34 -21.10
N ARG A 95 15.13 -25.52 -21.01
CA ARG A 95 15.36 -26.63 -21.94
C ARG A 95 14.89 -26.29 -23.36
N ASN A 96 13.69 -25.70 -23.49
CA ASN A 96 13.07 -25.39 -24.78
C ASN A 96 13.75 -24.23 -25.51
N TYR A 97 14.38 -23.30 -24.78
CA TYR A 97 15.09 -22.18 -25.40
C TYR A 97 16.44 -22.56 -26.02
N GLN A 98 16.98 -23.75 -25.71
CA GLN A 98 18.21 -24.27 -26.31
C GLN A 98 19.34 -23.23 -26.36
N TYR A 99 19.62 -22.54 -25.24
CA TYR A 99 20.61 -21.46 -25.20
C TYR A 99 22.00 -21.87 -25.69
N ASP A 100 22.37 -23.14 -25.55
CA ASP A 100 23.65 -23.67 -26.04
C ASP A 100 23.75 -23.71 -27.57
N GLU A 101 22.61 -23.67 -28.28
CA GLU A 101 22.50 -23.60 -29.74
C GLU A 101 22.44 -22.15 -30.25
N ASP A 102 22.39 -21.16 -29.36
CA ASP A 102 22.39 -19.75 -29.75
C ASP A 102 23.76 -19.36 -30.33
N PRO A 103 23.81 -18.91 -31.60
CA PRO A 103 25.08 -18.63 -32.28
C PRO A 103 25.84 -17.45 -31.64
N VAL A 104 25.14 -16.51 -31.00
CA VAL A 104 25.77 -15.38 -30.33
C VAL A 104 26.39 -15.81 -29.01
N LEU A 105 25.67 -16.59 -28.19
CA LEU A 105 26.21 -17.09 -26.92
C LEU A 105 27.41 -18.02 -27.13
N SER A 106 27.31 -18.91 -28.12
CA SER A 106 28.40 -19.83 -28.48
C SER A 106 29.65 -19.09 -28.97
N ALA A 107 29.49 -18.08 -29.84
CA ALA A 107 30.61 -17.24 -30.29
C ALA A 107 31.27 -16.45 -29.14
N CYS A 108 30.52 -16.12 -28.09
CA CYS A 108 31.04 -15.48 -26.88
C CYS A 108 31.63 -16.48 -25.87
N GLY A 109 31.62 -17.79 -26.13
CA GLY A 109 32.08 -18.82 -25.19
C GLY A 109 31.24 -18.93 -23.93
N ILE A 110 29.96 -18.53 -23.99
CA ILE A 110 29.03 -18.58 -22.86
C ILE A 110 28.24 -19.89 -22.91
N SER A 111 28.22 -20.62 -21.80
CA SER A 111 27.37 -21.79 -21.59
C SER A 111 26.42 -21.56 -20.41
N ILE A 112 25.20 -22.10 -20.48
CA ILE A 112 24.17 -21.91 -19.44
C ILE A 112 23.83 -23.26 -18.82
N ASP A 113 23.99 -23.37 -17.50
CA ASP A 113 23.58 -24.57 -16.78
C ASP A 113 22.06 -24.76 -16.86
N ARG A 114 21.64 -26.00 -17.12
CA ARG A 114 20.24 -26.40 -17.28
C ARG A 114 19.59 -26.74 -15.94
N GLN A 115 20.38 -26.84 -14.87
CA GLN A 115 19.89 -27.13 -13.53
C GLN A 115 19.77 -25.85 -12.70
N LEU A 116 18.83 -25.85 -11.76
CA LEU A 116 18.71 -24.77 -10.79
C LEU A 116 19.92 -24.79 -9.83
N THR A 117 20.50 -23.62 -9.58
CA THR A 117 21.60 -23.46 -8.64
C THR A 117 21.22 -23.93 -7.24
N GLN A 118 22.01 -24.85 -6.68
CA GLN A 118 21.82 -25.35 -5.31
C GLN A 118 22.49 -24.42 -4.29
N VAL A 119 21.72 -23.99 -3.30
CA VAL A 119 22.17 -23.07 -2.25
C VAL A 119 21.80 -23.60 -0.88
N ASP A 120 22.68 -23.34 0.08
CA ASP A 120 22.49 -23.70 1.48
C ASP A 120 21.79 -22.53 2.18
N GLY A 121 20.60 -22.80 2.71
CA GLY A 121 19.82 -21.83 3.47
C GLY A 121 19.78 -22.18 4.95
N ARG A 122 19.67 -21.16 5.81
CA ARG A 122 19.49 -21.33 7.26
C ARG A 122 18.08 -20.90 7.64
N VAL A 123 17.45 -21.59 8.58
CA VAL A 123 16.11 -21.21 9.08
C VAL A 123 16.25 -20.56 10.45
N LEU A 124 15.98 -19.26 10.53
CA LEU A 124 15.97 -18.53 11.80
C LEU A 124 14.79 -18.95 12.67
N GLU A 125 15.02 -19.06 13.98
CA GLU A 125 13.96 -19.31 14.95
C GLU A 125 12.97 -18.12 15.00
N ALA A 126 11.68 -18.44 15.07
CA ALA A 126 10.66 -17.41 15.20
C ALA A 126 10.73 -16.76 16.59
N PRO A 127 10.74 -15.42 16.69
CA PRO A 127 10.75 -14.76 17.99
C PRO A 127 9.44 -15.03 18.73
N LYS A 128 9.56 -15.31 20.04
CA LYS A 128 8.39 -15.45 20.93
C LYS A 128 7.72 -14.09 21.11
N LEU A 129 6.40 -14.10 21.26
CA LEU A 129 5.60 -12.92 21.56
C LEU A 129 5.15 -12.97 23.02
N LYS A 130 5.06 -11.80 23.67
CA LYS A 130 4.39 -11.61 24.95
C LYS A 130 3.01 -11.01 24.70
N VAL A 131 1.99 -11.66 25.25
CA VAL A 131 0.59 -11.23 25.20
C VAL A 131 0.08 -10.88 26.61
N GLY A 132 -1.22 -10.62 26.77
CA GLY A 132 -1.82 -10.35 28.08
C GLY A 132 -1.50 -11.41 29.13
N ASN A 133 -1.50 -11.01 30.40
CA ASN A 133 -1.04 -11.84 31.53
C ASN A 133 0.44 -12.28 31.44
N SER A 134 1.25 -11.65 30.60
CA SER A 134 2.66 -12.02 30.36
C SER A 134 2.87 -13.44 29.80
N GLU A 135 1.83 -14.02 29.20
CA GLU A 135 1.89 -15.34 28.57
C GLU A 135 2.74 -15.33 27.29
N ASP A 136 3.42 -16.45 27.04
CA ASP A 136 4.19 -16.66 25.81
C ASP A 136 3.25 -17.10 24.68
N CYS A 137 3.35 -16.42 23.54
CA CYS A 137 2.73 -16.83 22.29
C CYS A 137 3.83 -17.13 21.27
N ILE A 138 3.96 -18.40 20.88
CA ILE A 138 5.00 -18.88 19.99
C ILE A 138 4.43 -18.99 18.57
N PRO A 139 4.94 -18.22 17.60
CA PRO A 139 4.54 -18.39 16.20
C PRO A 139 4.94 -19.77 15.69
N ARG A 140 4.04 -20.42 14.95
CA ARG A 140 4.31 -21.69 14.25
C ARG A 140 4.13 -21.47 12.76
N ASN A 141 5.15 -21.81 11.98
CA ASN A 141 5.17 -21.59 10.53
C ASN A 141 4.73 -20.16 10.17
N GLY A 142 5.33 -19.15 10.80
CA GLY A 142 5.02 -17.73 10.59
C GLY A 142 3.60 -17.29 10.96
N ARG A 143 2.86 -18.07 11.77
CA ARG A 143 1.47 -17.76 12.17
C ARG A 143 1.24 -17.92 13.66
N TRP A 144 0.32 -17.11 14.19
CA TRP A 144 -0.21 -17.23 15.54
C TRP A 144 -1.64 -16.68 15.58
N ASN A 145 -2.36 -16.93 16.67
CA ASN A 145 -3.70 -16.38 16.90
C ASN A 145 -3.87 -15.97 18.37
N PHE A 146 -4.88 -15.13 18.60
CA PHE A 146 -5.30 -14.68 19.92
C PHE A 146 -6.42 -15.55 20.51
N ASN A 147 -6.59 -16.80 20.06
CA ASN A 147 -7.57 -17.70 20.66
C ASN A 147 -7.18 -17.97 22.12
N HIS A 148 -8.14 -17.76 23.03
CA HIS A 148 -7.97 -17.84 24.49
C HIS A 148 -6.85 -16.97 25.06
N LYS A 149 -6.43 -15.90 24.35
CA LYS A 149 -5.40 -14.95 24.81
C LYS A 149 -5.98 -13.54 24.90
N LYS A 150 -5.49 -12.78 25.89
CA LYS A 150 -5.76 -11.35 26.04
C LYS A 150 -4.67 -10.51 25.39
N LEU A 151 -4.97 -9.24 25.12
CA LEU A 151 -3.99 -8.27 24.61
C LEU A 151 -3.04 -7.84 25.73
N LEU A 152 -1.81 -7.48 25.37
CA LEU A 152 -0.79 -7.09 26.35
C LEU A 152 -1.18 -5.83 27.13
N THR A 153 -1.59 -4.79 26.41
CA THR A 153 -2.07 -3.53 26.99
C THR A 153 -3.38 -3.18 26.30
N PRO A 154 -4.52 -3.66 26.83
CA PRO A 154 -5.83 -3.34 26.28
C PRO A 154 -6.24 -1.91 26.65
N VAL A 155 -6.91 -1.23 25.72
CA VAL A 155 -7.55 0.06 25.98
C VAL A 155 -8.90 -0.11 26.67
N ARG A 156 -9.40 0.99 27.25
CA ARG A 156 -10.77 1.14 27.72
C ARG A 156 -11.51 2.07 26.76
N ILE A 157 -12.71 1.68 26.33
CA ILE A 157 -13.53 2.42 25.36
C ILE A 157 -14.85 2.77 26.03
N GLU A 158 -15.05 4.05 26.32
CA GLU A 158 -16.23 4.53 27.05
C GLU A 158 -17.16 5.33 26.14
N ARG A 159 -16.61 6.28 25.38
CA ARG A 159 -17.40 7.19 24.53
C ARG A 159 -17.24 6.82 23.07
N TRP A 160 -18.14 5.98 22.58
CA TRP A 160 -18.14 5.57 21.18
C TRP A 160 -19.55 5.45 20.60
N ALA A 161 -19.64 5.43 19.27
CA ALA A 161 -20.90 5.25 18.56
C ALA A 161 -20.71 4.35 17.33
N VAL A 162 -21.83 3.79 16.85
CA VAL A 162 -21.90 3.03 15.60
C VAL A 162 -22.60 3.91 14.56
N VAL A 163 -21.99 4.02 13.38
CA VAL A 163 -22.52 4.75 12.23
C VAL A 163 -22.71 3.77 11.09
N ASN A 164 -23.97 3.52 10.73
CA ASN A 164 -24.34 2.44 9.81
C ASN A 164 -24.89 2.97 8.49
N PHE A 165 -24.17 2.61 7.42
CA PHE A 165 -24.57 2.84 6.04
C PHE A 165 -25.15 1.55 5.40
N SER A 166 -25.20 0.44 6.14
CA SER A 166 -25.67 -0.86 5.65
C SER A 166 -27.09 -1.16 6.11
N ALA A 167 -28.02 -1.18 5.14
CA ALA A 167 -29.43 -1.45 5.39
C ALA A 167 -29.74 -2.82 6.02
N ARG A 168 -28.83 -3.79 5.89
CA ARG A 168 -29.05 -5.20 6.25
C ARG A 168 -28.28 -5.62 7.51
N CYS A 169 -27.64 -4.68 8.20
CA CYS A 169 -26.85 -4.97 9.39
C CYS A 169 -27.66 -4.69 10.65
N ASP A 170 -27.79 -5.69 11.53
CA ASP A 170 -28.24 -5.45 12.90
C ASP A 170 -27.07 -4.87 13.72
N THR A 171 -27.07 -3.55 13.89
CA THR A 171 -26.04 -2.81 14.63
C THR A 171 -26.10 -3.07 16.13
N SER A 172 -27.27 -3.40 16.67
CA SER A 172 -27.45 -3.75 18.09
C SER A 172 -26.77 -5.09 18.38
N HIS A 173 -27.04 -6.12 17.58
CA HIS A 173 -26.38 -7.42 17.69
C HIS A 173 -24.86 -7.28 17.47
N LEU A 174 -24.44 -6.61 16.39
CA LEU A 174 -23.03 -6.37 16.10
C LEU A 174 -22.30 -5.70 17.28
N SER A 175 -22.90 -4.66 17.87
CA SER A 175 -22.27 -3.94 19.00
C SER A 175 -22.09 -4.86 20.21
N ARG A 176 -23.07 -5.72 20.49
CA ARG A 176 -23.00 -6.70 21.58
C ARG A 176 -21.92 -7.75 21.35
N GLU A 177 -21.83 -8.29 20.13
CA GLU A 177 -20.79 -9.24 19.76
C GLU A 177 -19.39 -8.61 19.84
N LEU A 178 -19.24 -7.36 19.41
CA LEU A 178 -17.98 -6.63 19.53
C LEU A 178 -17.59 -6.43 21.01
N ILE A 179 -18.54 -6.06 21.87
CA ILE A 179 -18.31 -5.89 23.32
C ILE A 179 -17.91 -7.22 23.96
N ASN A 180 -18.64 -8.31 23.66
CA ASN A 180 -18.36 -9.65 24.18
C ASN A 180 -16.98 -10.14 23.73
N CYS A 181 -16.67 -10.00 22.45
CA CYS A 181 -15.36 -10.33 21.90
C CYS A 181 -14.25 -9.46 22.55
N GLY A 182 -14.51 -8.16 22.74
CA GLY A 182 -13.63 -7.21 23.42
C GLY A 182 -13.28 -7.66 24.83
N ARG A 183 -14.28 -8.02 25.63
CA ARG A 183 -14.11 -8.55 26.99
C ARG A 183 -13.21 -9.79 27.00
N ASN A 184 -13.42 -10.72 26.06
CA ASN A 184 -12.59 -11.92 25.92
C ASN A 184 -11.13 -11.61 25.55
N LYS A 185 -10.86 -10.44 24.95
CA LYS A 185 -9.50 -9.95 24.64
C LYS A 185 -8.94 -9.01 25.71
N GLY A 186 -9.70 -8.73 26.78
CA GLY A 186 -9.30 -7.82 27.86
C GLY A 186 -9.60 -6.34 27.60
N ILE A 187 -10.27 -6.00 26.49
CA ILE A 187 -10.72 -4.64 26.19
C ILE A 187 -12.05 -4.42 26.90
N LEU A 188 -12.12 -3.42 27.78
CA LEU A 188 -13.38 -2.99 28.38
C LEU A 188 -14.06 -2.01 27.41
N ILE A 189 -15.20 -2.42 26.84
CA ILE A 189 -16.00 -1.62 25.91
C ILE A 189 -17.36 -1.39 26.55
N GLU A 190 -17.68 -0.13 26.85
CA GLU A 190 -18.99 0.27 27.33
C GLU A 190 -20.05 0.16 26.22
N ARG A 191 -21.33 0.29 26.56
CA ARG A 191 -22.39 0.35 25.54
C ARG A 191 -22.19 1.59 24.64
N PRO A 192 -22.43 1.49 23.32
CA PRO A 192 -22.33 2.66 22.45
C PRO A 192 -23.36 3.72 22.87
N HIS A 193 -22.96 4.99 22.84
CA HIS A 193 -23.82 6.09 23.25
C HIS A 193 -25.05 6.23 22.34
N THR A 194 -24.86 5.98 21.05
CA THR A 194 -25.94 5.94 20.07
C THR A 194 -25.59 4.98 18.93
N LEU A 195 -26.64 4.39 18.35
CA LEU A 195 -26.60 3.72 17.05
C LEU A 195 -27.19 4.70 16.03
N ILE A 196 -26.42 5.04 15.01
CA ILE A 196 -26.80 6.02 13.98
C ILE A 196 -27.02 5.27 12.69
N GLU A 197 -28.27 5.26 12.24
CA GLU A 197 -28.70 4.61 11.01
C GLU A 197 -28.86 5.64 9.89
N GLU A 198 -28.40 5.29 8.70
CA GLU A 198 -28.59 6.12 7.52
C GLU A 198 -30.07 6.16 7.11
N ASP A 199 -30.58 7.37 6.94
CA ASP A 199 -31.89 7.65 6.36
C ASP A 199 -32.00 7.02 4.94
N PRO A 200 -32.97 6.12 4.70
CA PRO A 200 -33.18 5.50 3.39
C PRO A 200 -33.29 6.48 2.23
N GLN A 201 -33.80 7.70 2.47
CA GLN A 201 -33.94 8.73 1.43
C GLN A 201 -32.58 9.28 0.97
N SER A 202 -31.59 9.32 1.87
CA SER A 202 -30.25 9.82 1.59
C SER A 202 -29.40 8.87 0.74
N ARG A 203 -29.81 7.62 0.55
CA ARG A 203 -29.06 6.62 -0.23
C ARG A 203 -28.87 7.01 -1.70
N ARG A 204 -29.75 7.87 -2.23
CA ARG A 204 -29.67 8.38 -3.61
C ARG A 204 -28.71 9.56 -3.76
N ALA A 205 -28.28 10.16 -2.65
CA ALA A 205 -27.34 11.28 -2.66
C ALA A 205 -25.90 10.81 -2.93
N SER A 206 -25.02 11.75 -3.25
CA SER A 206 -23.60 11.46 -3.46
C SER A 206 -22.95 10.88 -2.18
N PRO A 207 -21.89 10.06 -2.30
CA PRO A 207 -21.17 9.52 -1.15
C PRO A 207 -20.70 10.57 -0.14
N VAL A 208 -20.30 11.75 -0.63
CA VAL A 208 -19.85 12.88 0.21
C VAL A 208 -21.02 13.43 1.02
N ALA A 209 -22.14 13.77 0.37
CA ALA A 209 -23.32 14.31 1.04
C ALA A 209 -23.90 13.34 2.08
N ARG A 210 -23.88 12.04 1.78
CA ARG A 210 -24.28 10.98 2.72
C ARG A 210 -23.41 10.99 3.98
N VAL A 211 -22.09 11.10 3.83
CA VAL A 211 -21.17 11.17 4.97
C VAL A 211 -21.39 12.44 5.78
N GLU A 212 -21.58 13.59 5.13
CA GLU A 212 -21.83 14.88 5.81
C GLU A 212 -23.06 14.83 6.70
N LYS A 213 -24.20 14.35 6.16
CA LYS A 213 -25.44 14.19 6.93
C LYS A 213 -25.25 13.25 8.14
N MET A 214 -24.51 12.16 7.98
CA MET A 214 -24.23 11.26 9.11
C MET A 214 -23.38 11.96 10.19
N PHE A 215 -22.41 12.80 9.81
CA PHE A 215 -21.62 13.58 10.76
C PHE A 215 -22.42 14.69 11.47
N GLU A 216 -23.43 15.27 10.82
CA GLU A 216 -24.39 16.16 11.48
C GLU A 216 -25.16 15.44 12.58
N ILE A 217 -25.65 14.22 12.30
CA ILE A 217 -26.34 13.40 13.29
C ILE A 217 -25.39 12.99 14.43
N VAL A 218 -24.14 12.63 14.12
CA VAL A 218 -23.11 12.34 15.13
C VAL A 218 -22.92 13.54 16.07
N ARG A 219 -22.79 14.75 15.53
CA ARG A 219 -22.63 15.98 16.33
C ARG A 219 -23.85 16.32 17.17
N ALA A 220 -25.06 16.07 16.64
CA ALA A 220 -26.29 16.36 17.36
C ALA A 220 -26.58 15.37 18.49
N LYS A 221 -26.20 14.08 18.31
CA LYS A 221 -26.52 13.01 19.27
C LYS A 221 -25.45 12.77 20.33
N LEU A 222 -24.21 13.19 20.09
CA LEU A 222 -23.12 12.97 21.05
C LEU A 222 -22.90 14.23 21.91
N PRO A 223 -22.75 14.10 23.24
CA PRO A 223 -22.55 15.23 24.15
C PRO A 223 -21.16 15.88 24.02
N GLY A 224 -20.27 15.27 23.24
CA GLY A 224 -18.90 15.72 23.03
C GLY A 224 -18.17 14.82 22.03
N PRO A 225 -16.88 15.09 21.77
CA PRO A 225 -16.10 14.30 20.83
C PRO A 225 -15.98 12.84 21.30
N PRO A 226 -16.34 11.84 20.47
CA PRO A 226 -16.17 10.44 20.81
C PRO A 226 -14.70 10.03 20.77
N GLU A 227 -14.34 9.03 21.58
CA GLU A 227 -13.04 8.35 21.49
C GLU A 227 -12.92 7.55 20.19
N PHE A 228 -14.04 6.98 19.74
CA PHE A 228 -14.06 6.04 18.63
C PHE A 228 -15.41 6.02 17.89
N LEU A 229 -15.36 5.91 16.55
CA LEU A 229 -16.54 5.60 15.73
C LEU A 229 -16.35 4.28 14.95
N LEU A 230 -17.32 3.37 15.11
CA LEU A 230 -17.43 2.17 14.29
C LEU A 230 -18.31 2.47 13.07
N CYS A 231 -17.73 2.42 11.87
CA CYS A 231 -18.44 2.66 10.62
C CYS A 231 -18.79 1.33 9.94
N VAL A 232 -20.07 1.08 9.72
CA VAL A 232 -20.54 -0.13 9.03
C VAL A 232 -20.85 0.22 7.57
N LEU A 233 -20.07 -0.37 6.65
CA LEU A 233 -20.18 -0.10 5.23
C LEU A 233 -21.22 -1.01 4.56
N PRO A 234 -21.93 -0.54 3.53
CA PRO A 234 -22.96 -1.31 2.84
C PRO A 234 -22.39 -2.51 2.07
N GLU A 235 -21.15 -2.42 1.58
CA GLU A 235 -20.58 -3.41 0.64
C GLU A 235 -19.16 -3.88 1.00
N LYS A 236 -18.79 -5.03 0.44
CA LYS A 236 -17.65 -5.88 0.84
C LYS A 236 -16.27 -5.32 0.51
N LYS A 237 -16.14 -4.60 -0.60
CA LYS A 237 -14.82 -4.28 -1.18
C LYS A 237 -14.67 -2.85 -1.71
N ASN A 238 -15.77 -2.20 -2.14
CA ASN A 238 -15.73 -0.93 -2.87
C ASN A 238 -16.78 0.06 -2.40
N SER A 239 -16.88 0.29 -1.09
CA SER A 239 -17.79 1.33 -0.63
C SER A 239 -17.21 2.69 -0.99
N GLU A 240 -17.89 3.42 -1.88
CA GLU A 240 -17.57 4.82 -2.21
C GLU A 240 -17.66 5.74 -0.99
N ILE A 241 -18.30 5.28 0.08
CA ILE A 241 -18.38 5.94 1.39
C ILE A 241 -17.03 5.95 2.11
N TYR A 242 -16.15 4.95 1.90
CA TYR A 242 -14.92 4.79 2.68
C TYR A 242 -14.00 6.01 2.59
N GLY A 243 -13.79 6.54 1.37
CA GLY A 243 -12.91 7.68 1.14
C GLY A 243 -13.41 8.96 1.82
N PRO A 244 -14.62 9.45 1.50
CA PRO A 244 -15.22 10.61 2.15
C PRO A 244 -15.34 10.44 3.67
N TRP A 245 -15.72 9.25 4.15
CA TRP A 245 -15.77 8.95 5.58
C TRP A 245 -14.43 9.14 6.25
N LYS A 246 -13.35 8.61 5.65
CA LYS A 246 -12.01 8.76 6.18
C LYS A 246 -11.55 10.21 6.15
N LYS A 247 -11.78 10.93 5.04
CA LYS A 247 -11.43 12.35 4.90
C LYS A 247 -12.05 13.17 6.02
N ARG A 248 -13.38 13.10 6.15
CA ARG A 248 -14.15 13.82 7.17
C ARG A 248 -13.69 13.46 8.59
N SER A 249 -13.55 12.16 8.88
CA SER A 249 -13.15 11.69 10.22
C SER A 249 -11.75 12.17 10.64
N LEU A 250 -10.77 12.11 9.74
CA LEU A 250 -9.35 12.27 10.08
C LEU A 250 -8.84 13.69 9.84
N SER A 251 -9.25 14.33 8.74
CA SER A 251 -8.84 15.70 8.40
C SER A 251 -9.59 16.73 9.22
N ASP A 252 -10.92 16.58 9.30
CA ASP A 252 -11.75 17.69 9.79
C ASP A 252 -12.04 17.58 11.28
N PHE A 253 -12.24 16.35 11.78
CA PHE A 253 -12.60 16.11 13.19
C PHE A 253 -11.50 15.47 14.04
N GLY A 254 -10.51 14.82 13.43
CA GLY A 254 -9.45 14.11 14.16
C GLY A 254 -9.95 12.93 15.00
N ILE A 255 -11.05 12.27 14.62
CA ILE A 255 -11.67 11.17 15.37
C ILE A 255 -11.11 9.81 14.90
N VAL A 256 -10.80 8.93 15.84
CA VAL A 256 -10.38 7.56 15.55
C VAL A 256 -11.57 6.76 15.02
N THR A 257 -11.42 6.15 13.84
CA THR A 257 -12.50 5.35 13.22
C THR A 257 -12.04 3.98 12.73
N GLN A 258 -12.95 3.01 12.80
CA GLN A 258 -12.79 1.67 12.23
C GLN A 258 -13.98 1.33 11.36
N CYS A 259 -13.73 1.04 10.09
CA CYS A 259 -14.76 0.60 9.17
C CYS A 259 -14.85 -0.94 9.17
N ILE A 260 -16.04 -1.49 9.04
CA ILE A 260 -16.27 -2.93 8.89
C ILE A 260 -17.23 -3.21 7.73
N SER A 261 -17.23 -4.46 7.25
CA SER A 261 -18.21 -4.96 6.27
C SER A 261 -18.99 -6.13 6.87
N PRO A 262 -20.33 -6.04 6.99
CA PRO A 262 -21.12 -6.90 7.88
C PRO A 262 -21.53 -8.28 7.31
N THR A 263 -20.71 -8.90 6.45
CA THR A 263 -21.15 -10.09 5.68
C THR A 263 -20.73 -11.45 6.24
N LYS A 264 -19.69 -11.50 7.09
CA LYS A 264 -19.21 -12.73 7.76
C LYS A 264 -18.58 -12.36 9.10
N ILE A 265 -19.40 -11.79 9.99
CA ILE A 265 -18.96 -11.43 11.33
C ILE A 265 -18.87 -12.73 12.12
N ASN A 266 -17.66 -13.06 12.57
CA ASN A 266 -17.37 -14.16 13.49
C ASN A 266 -16.29 -13.70 14.47
N ASP A 267 -16.03 -14.50 15.50
CA ASP A 267 -15.04 -14.18 16.54
C ASP A 267 -13.66 -13.84 16.01
N GLN A 268 -13.19 -14.54 14.96
CA GLN A 268 -11.89 -14.27 14.36
C GLN A 268 -11.88 -12.93 13.61
N TYR A 269 -12.96 -12.59 12.92
CA TYR A 269 -13.13 -11.30 12.26
C TYR A 269 -13.17 -10.16 13.28
N LEU A 270 -13.99 -10.30 14.33
CA LEU A 270 -14.08 -9.31 15.41
C LEU A 270 -12.78 -9.17 16.18
N THR A 271 -12.08 -10.28 16.45
CA THR A 271 -10.74 -10.25 17.05
C THR A 271 -9.79 -9.41 16.20
N ASN A 272 -9.75 -9.63 14.88
CA ASN A 272 -8.88 -8.86 13.98
C ASN A 272 -9.26 -7.37 13.92
N VAL A 273 -10.57 -7.07 14.01
CA VAL A 273 -11.06 -5.68 14.11
C VAL A 273 -10.61 -5.05 15.43
N LEU A 274 -10.74 -5.75 16.55
CA LEU A 274 -10.33 -5.29 17.88
C LEU A 274 -8.82 -5.07 17.99
N LEU A 275 -8.00 -5.91 17.35
CA LEU A 275 -6.55 -5.69 17.25
C LEU A 275 -6.23 -4.32 16.63
N LYS A 276 -6.98 -3.92 15.60
CA LYS A 276 -6.82 -2.61 14.95
C LYS A 276 -7.35 -1.46 15.80
N ILE A 277 -8.50 -1.66 16.46
CA ILE A 277 -9.08 -0.65 17.37
C ILE A 277 -8.13 -0.38 18.53
N ASN A 278 -7.63 -1.43 19.18
CA ASN A 278 -6.71 -1.31 20.31
C ASN A 278 -5.46 -0.51 19.94
N THR A 279 -4.79 -0.84 18.83
CA THR A 279 -3.61 -0.09 18.35
C THR A 279 -3.93 1.36 18.04
N LYS A 280 -5.05 1.65 17.37
CA LYS A 280 -5.45 3.04 17.03
C LYS A 280 -5.75 3.90 18.25
N LEU A 281 -6.26 3.30 19.32
CA LEU A 281 -6.52 3.97 20.60
C LEU A 281 -5.31 3.95 21.53
N GLY A 282 -4.14 3.52 21.05
CA GLY A 282 -2.86 3.60 21.77
C GLY A 282 -2.51 2.38 22.62
N GLY A 283 -3.31 1.31 22.58
CA GLY A 283 -3.02 0.04 23.22
C GLY A 283 -1.96 -0.78 22.47
N THR A 284 -1.49 -1.84 23.12
CA THR A 284 -0.48 -2.75 22.58
C THR A 284 -1.04 -4.17 22.56
N ASN A 285 -1.08 -4.78 21.37
CA ASN A 285 -1.64 -6.14 21.23
C ASN A 285 -0.69 -7.21 21.77
N SER A 286 0.58 -7.10 21.40
CA SER A 286 1.68 -7.99 21.79
C SER A 286 3.02 -7.28 21.61
N LEU A 287 4.06 -7.75 22.30
CA LEU A 287 5.46 -7.35 22.07
C LEU A 287 6.29 -8.57 21.74
N LEU A 288 7.50 -8.38 21.17
CA LEU A 288 8.47 -9.46 21.17
C LEU A 288 8.88 -9.77 22.62
N ALA A 289 9.10 -11.03 22.98
CA ALA A 289 9.52 -11.38 24.34
C ALA A 289 10.88 -10.74 24.72
N ILE A 290 11.76 -10.61 23.74
CA ILE A 290 13.05 -9.91 23.87
C ILE A 290 12.89 -8.38 23.98
N GLU A 291 11.84 -7.81 23.40
CA GLU A 291 11.49 -6.39 23.56
C GLU A 291 10.90 -6.13 24.94
N HIS A 292 9.98 -6.99 25.39
CA HIS A 292 9.36 -6.90 26.72
C HIS A 292 10.40 -6.94 27.86
N THR A 293 11.47 -7.71 27.69
CA THR A 293 12.57 -7.78 28.65
C THR A 293 13.64 -6.69 28.44
N SER A 294 13.45 -5.80 27.47
CA SER A 294 14.43 -4.78 27.06
C SER A 294 15.81 -5.37 26.79
N ARG A 295 15.87 -6.44 25.98
CA ARG A 295 17.10 -7.17 25.65
C ARG A 295 17.39 -7.22 24.16
N ILE A 296 16.75 -6.37 23.35
CA ILE A 296 17.05 -6.33 21.91
C ILE A 296 18.51 -5.89 21.74
N PRO A 297 19.38 -6.72 21.14
CA PRO A 297 20.77 -6.39 20.93
C PRO A 297 20.91 -5.08 20.15
N LEU A 298 21.94 -4.30 20.46
CA LEU A 298 22.24 -2.98 19.87
C LEU A 298 21.21 -1.88 20.18
N ILE A 299 19.94 -2.20 20.43
CA ILE A 299 18.85 -1.23 20.70
C ILE A 299 18.74 -0.91 22.19
N LYS A 300 18.99 -1.88 23.07
CA LYS A 300 18.79 -1.74 24.52
C LYS A 300 19.58 -0.58 25.12
N ASP A 301 20.87 -0.49 24.79
CA ASP A 301 21.80 0.40 25.51
C ASP A 301 22.00 1.75 24.78
N THR A 302 21.64 1.81 23.50
CA THR A 302 21.84 2.98 22.64
C THR A 302 20.50 3.48 22.10
N PRO A 303 20.09 4.74 22.39
CA PRO A 303 18.87 5.33 21.86
C PRO A 303 18.75 5.18 20.34
N THR A 304 17.83 4.34 19.89
CA THR A 304 17.67 3.98 18.48
C THR A 304 16.30 4.27 17.94
N MET A 305 16.30 4.97 16.82
CA MET A 305 15.12 5.22 16.02
C MET A 305 15.14 4.32 14.78
N ILE A 306 14.02 3.65 14.51
CA ILE A 306 13.81 2.83 13.31
C ILE A 306 12.87 3.59 12.38
N LEU A 307 13.31 3.81 11.16
CA LEU A 307 12.54 4.46 10.11
C LEU A 307 12.09 3.46 9.04
N GLY A 308 10.89 3.66 8.52
CA GLY A 308 10.39 2.98 7.33
C GLY A 308 9.93 4.02 6.30
N MET A 309 10.23 3.81 5.04
CA MET A 309 9.88 4.75 3.96
C MET A 309 9.15 4.01 2.84
N ASP A 310 8.19 4.67 2.19
CA ASP A 310 7.57 4.17 0.97
C ASP A 310 7.04 5.34 0.13
N VAL A 311 6.99 5.14 -1.19
CA VAL A 311 6.36 6.07 -2.13
C VAL A 311 5.31 5.31 -2.92
N SER A 312 4.08 5.83 -2.92
CA SER A 312 2.97 5.27 -3.67
C SER A 312 2.64 6.15 -4.86
N HIS A 313 2.50 5.53 -6.05
CA HIS A 313 2.13 6.22 -7.28
C HIS A 313 0.67 5.95 -7.68
N GLY A 314 0.15 6.77 -8.60
CA GLY A 314 -1.13 6.54 -9.28
C GLY A 314 -1.18 5.19 -10.00
N SER A 315 -2.39 4.66 -10.21
CA SER A 315 -2.57 3.40 -10.96
C SER A 315 -2.14 3.55 -12.43
N PRO A 316 -1.75 2.47 -13.13
CA PRO A 316 -1.44 2.53 -14.55
C PRO A 316 -2.55 3.22 -15.36
N GLY A 317 -2.19 4.21 -16.18
CA GLY A 317 -3.12 5.06 -16.92
C GLY A 317 -3.51 6.37 -16.22
N GLN A 318 -3.11 6.59 -14.96
CA GLN A 318 -3.30 7.85 -14.23
C GLN A 318 -1.96 8.59 -14.13
N ALA A 319 -1.54 9.24 -15.21
CA ALA A 319 -0.23 9.90 -15.28
C ALA A 319 -0.14 11.17 -14.42
N ASP A 320 -1.27 11.85 -14.20
CA ASP A 320 -1.31 13.16 -13.54
C ASP A 320 -1.51 13.08 -12.02
N VAL A 321 -1.77 11.88 -11.48
CA VAL A 321 -1.98 11.70 -10.03
C VAL A 321 -0.64 11.88 -9.30
N PRO A 322 -0.57 12.75 -8.27
CA PRO A 322 0.65 12.98 -7.51
C PRO A 322 1.13 11.70 -6.82
N SER A 323 2.44 11.58 -6.64
CA SER A 323 2.99 10.53 -5.80
C SER A 323 2.83 10.91 -4.34
N ILE A 324 2.75 9.90 -3.47
CA ILE A 324 2.57 10.09 -2.04
C ILE A 324 3.73 9.43 -1.33
N ALA A 325 4.56 10.25 -0.69
CA ALA A 325 5.66 9.79 0.15
C ALA A 325 5.21 9.66 1.60
N ALA A 326 5.58 8.55 2.23
CA ALA A 326 5.36 8.31 3.65
C ALA A 326 6.66 7.89 4.33
N VAL A 327 6.91 8.47 5.50
CA VAL A 327 7.99 8.07 6.41
C VAL A 327 7.36 7.76 7.75
N VAL A 328 7.69 6.60 8.31
CA VAL A 328 7.32 6.23 9.66
C VAL A 328 8.55 6.20 10.56
N GLY A 329 8.39 6.61 11.81
CA GLY A 329 9.44 6.55 12.82
C GLY A 329 8.97 5.82 14.08
N SER A 330 9.82 4.95 14.62
CA SER A 330 9.58 4.32 15.90
C SER A 330 9.55 5.37 17.02
N ARG A 331 8.81 5.09 18.09
CA ARG A 331 8.67 5.97 19.26
C ARG A 331 8.65 5.14 20.54
N CYS A 332 8.78 5.78 21.69
CA CYS A 332 8.81 5.10 23.00
C CYS A 332 9.99 4.14 23.17
N TRP A 333 11.21 4.57 22.81
CA TRP A 333 12.43 3.77 23.05
C TRP A 333 12.54 3.39 24.54
N PRO A 334 12.95 2.15 24.89
CA PRO A 334 13.57 1.11 24.05
C PRO A 334 12.61 0.18 23.28
N LEU A 335 11.31 0.47 23.26
CA LEU A 335 10.35 -0.30 22.46
C LEU A 335 10.48 0.04 20.97
N ILE A 336 10.21 -0.96 20.12
CA ILE A 336 10.25 -0.88 18.66
C ILE A 336 8.88 -1.14 18.02
N SER A 337 7.84 -1.35 18.82
CA SER A 337 6.51 -1.75 18.37
C SER A 337 5.53 -0.60 18.09
N ARG A 338 5.89 0.66 18.37
CA ARG A 338 5.04 1.84 18.13
C ARG A 338 5.65 2.76 17.10
N TYR A 339 4.82 3.23 16.17
CA TYR A 339 5.24 4.09 15.07
C TYR A 339 4.32 5.30 14.90
N ARG A 340 4.92 6.40 14.45
CA ARG A 340 4.23 7.58 13.92
C ARG A 340 4.51 7.67 12.42
N ALA A 341 3.51 8.06 11.64
CA ALA A 341 3.70 8.38 10.22
C ALA A 341 3.73 9.90 10.00
N SER A 342 4.57 10.32 9.06
CA SER A 342 4.49 11.60 8.36
C SER A 342 4.27 11.30 6.88
N VAL A 343 3.38 12.04 6.21
CA VAL A 343 3.00 11.82 4.81
C VAL A 343 3.01 13.14 4.05
N ARG A 344 3.49 13.14 2.81
CA ARG A 344 3.56 14.31 1.92
C ARG A 344 3.23 13.92 0.48
N THR A 345 2.64 14.84 -0.28
CA THR A 345 2.46 14.71 -1.73
C THR A 345 3.69 15.25 -2.44
N GLN A 346 3.99 14.69 -3.62
CA GLN A 346 5.06 15.13 -4.49
C GLN A 346 4.71 14.88 -5.96
N SER A 347 5.56 15.33 -6.86
CA SER A 347 5.35 15.21 -8.30
C SER A 347 5.09 13.76 -8.75
N PRO A 348 4.25 13.54 -9.78
CA PRO A 348 3.94 12.20 -10.27
C PRO A 348 5.20 11.41 -10.65
N LYS A 349 5.24 10.13 -10.27
CA LYS A 349 6.31 9.15 -10.59
C LYS A 349 7.71 9.51 -10.09
N VAL A 350 7.84 10.43 -9.14
CA VAL A 350 9.12 10.71 -8.47
C VAL A 350 9.31 9.75 -7.30
N GLU A 351 10.43 9.04 -7.28
CA GLU A 351 10.80 8.07 -6.23
C GLU A 351 11.61 8.70 -5.08
N MET A 352 12.31 9.81 -5.36
CA MET A 352 13.03 10.56 -4.33
C MET A 352 12.03 11.34 -3.48
N ILE A 353 12.16 11.25 -2.15
CA ILE A 353 11.25 11.96 -1.24
C ILE A 353 11.82 13.35 -1.03
N ASP A 354 11.25 14.35 -1.70
CA ASP A 354 11.76 15.73 -1.63
C ASP A 354 11.48 16.36 -0.26
N ALA A 355 10.43 15.91 0.42
CA ALA A 355 9.98 16.46 1.69
C ALA A 355 10.64 15.85 2.94
N LEU A 356 11.71 15.07 2.78
CA LEU A 356 12.46 14.54 3.94
C LEU A 356 12.99 15.68 4.81
N TYR A 357 13.48 16.74 4.16
CA TYR A 357 13.95 17.99 4.74
C TYR A 357 13.46 19.14 3.89
N LYS A 358 12.92 20.15 4.57
CA LYS A 358 12.33 21.31 3.94
C LYS A 358 12.74 22.54 4.74
N PRO A 359 13.87 23.17 4.41
CA PRO A 359 14.32 24.37 5.09
C PRO A 359 13.28 25.47 4.92
N LEU A 360 13.00 26.17 6.00
CA LEU A 360 12.19 27.37 6.02
C LEU A 360 13.10 28.59 6.13
N ALA A 361 12.65 29.74 5.60
CA ALA A 361 13.40 30.99 5.62
C ALA A 361 13.76 31.48 7.05
N ASN A 362 13.05 31.00 8.08
CA ASN A 362 13.32 31.30 9.48
C ASN A 362 14.41 30.41 10.12
N GLY A 363 15.12 29.61 9.32
CA GLY A 363 16.16 28.67 9.78
C GLY A 363 15.63 27.36 10.36
N ASN A 364 14.31 27.18 10.46
CA ASN A 364 13.70 25.93 10.90
C ASN A 364 13.52 24.94 9.73
N ASP A 365 13.16 23.69 10.06
CA ASP A 365 12.85 22.64 9.10
C ASP A 365 11.38 22.18 9.23
N ASP A 366 10.70 22.02 8.09
CA ASP A 366 9.33 21.48 7.97
C ASP A 366 9.33 20.06 7.35
N GLY A 367 10.50 19.44 7.30
CA GLY A 367 10.74 18.10 6.81
C GLY A 367 10.08 17.01 7.65
N MET A 368 9.79 15.90 6.99
CA MET A 368 9.21 14.71 7.62
C MET A 368 10.12 14.14 8.71
N ILE A 369 11.44 14.28 8.56
CA ILE A 369 12.41 13.74 9.53
C ILE A 369 12.43 14.53 10.82
N ARG A 370 12.38 15.87 10.78
CA ARG A 370 12.27 16.67 12.00
C ARG A 370 10.99 16.37 12.76
N GLU A 371 9.86 16.19 12.08
CA GLU A 371 8.60 15.82 12.74
C GLU A 371 8.76 14.54 13.57
N LEU A 372 9.39 13.52 12.99
CA LEU A 372 9.59 12.22 13.64
C LEU A 372 10.66 12.28 14.74
N LEU A 373 11.73 13.06 14.56
CA LEU A 373 12.77 13.26 15.59
C LEU A 373 12.21 13.95 16.84
N VAL A 374 11.37 14.97 16.65
CA VAL A 374 10.69 15.65 17.77
C VAL A 374 9.74 14.69 18.50
N ASP A 375 8.97 13.88 17.77
CA ASP A 375 8.09 12.87 18.37
C ASP A 375 8.90 11.80 19.13
N PHE A 376 10.03 11.35 18.58
CA PHE A 376 10.94 10.41 19.25
C PHE A 376 11.47 10.98 20.56
N PHE A 377 11.99 12.22 20.53
CA PHE A 377 12.52 12.89 21.72
C PHE A 377 11.47 13.03 22.83
N GLN A 378 10.25 13.48 22.47
CA GLN A 378 9.14 13.64 23.40
C GLN A 378 8.67 12.32 24.01
N THR A 379 8.82 11.21 23.28
CA THR A 379 8.29 9.90 23.70
C THR A 379 9.34 8.98 24.31
N SER A 380 10.61 9.35 24.24
CA SER A 380 11.76 8.55 24.67
C SER A 380 12.50 9.22 25.83
N ASN A 381 11.74 9.81 26.77
CA ASN A 381 12.25 10.44 27.98
C ASN A 381 13.31 11.52 27.71
N GLY A 382 13.11 12.35 26.68
CA GLY A 382 14.05 13.41 26.32
C GLY A 382 15.38 12.91 25.76
N ARG A 383 15.47 11.63 25.36
CA ARG A 383 16.68 11.10 24.70
C ARG A 383 16.64 11.37 23.21
N LYS A 384 17.74 11.88 22.69
CA LYS A 384 17.99 12.03 21.26
C LYS A 384 18.45 10.68 20.68
N PRO A 385 18.10 10.32 19.43
CA PRO A 385 18.59 9.08 18.85
C PRO A 385 20.10 9.19 18.61
N ALA A 386 20.86 8.25 19.13
CA ALA A 386 22.30 8.10 18.88
C ALA A 386 22.57 7.17 17.68
N GLN A 387 21.55 6.40 17.25
CA GLN A 387 21.60 5.58 16.05
C GLN A 387 20.25 5.56 15.34
N ILE A 388 20.27 5.47 14.01
CA ILE A 388 19.09 5.46 13.15
C ILE A 388 19.19 4.31 12.15
N VAL A 389 18.21 3.41 12.16
CA VAL A 389 18.09 2.30 11.21
C VAL A 389 16.98 2.61 10.22
N ILE A 390 17.27 2.61 8.93
CA ILE A 390 16.35 3.03 7.87
C ILE A 390 16.02 1.84 6.97
N PHE A 391 14.73 1.51 6.83
CA PHE A 391 14.24 0.54 5.85
C PHE A 391 13.58 1.25 4.66
N ARG A 392 14.05 0.94 3.44
CA ARG A 392 13.51 1.53 2.19
C ARG A 392 13.24 0.44 1.13
N PRO A 393 12.12 0.50 0.37
CA PRO A 393 11.76 -0.56 -0.57
C PRO A 393 12.46 -0.49 -1.94
N ILE A 394 12.99 0.66 -2.33
CA ILE A 394 13.50 0.89 -3.69
C ILE A 394 14.96 1.34 -3.65
N ILE A 395 15.77 0.76 -4.54
CA ILE A 395 17.14 1.20 -4.82
C ILE A 395 17.04 2.45 -5.69
N ILE A 396 17.44 3.59 -5.15
CA ILE A 396 17.94 4.70 -5.97
C ILE A 396 19.46 4.63 -5.85
N ASN A 397 20.16 4.90 -6.94
CA ASN A 397 21.62 4.89 -7.03
C ASN A 397 22.24 5.40 -5.71
N ALA A 398 22.97 4.55 -4.97
CA ALA A 398 23.31 4.79 -3.57
C ALA A 398 24.01 6.13 -3.33
N ALA A 399 24.77 6.61 -4.32
CA ALA A 399 25.43 7.91 -4.34
C ALA A 399 24.46 9.10 -4.20
N SER A 400 23.30 9.09 -4.85
CA SER A 400 22.33 10.21 -4.77
C SER A 400 21.55 10.21 -3.46
N PHE A 401 21.34 9.04 -2.84
CA PHE A 401 20.76 8.95 -1.50
C PHE A 401 21.75 9.40 -0.42
N GLN A 402 23.01 9.01 -0.53
CA GLN A 402 24.04 9.33 0.47
C GLN A 402 24.34 10.84 0.51
N ILE A 403 24.39 11.53 -0.64
CA ILE A 403 24.64 12.97 -0.70
C ILE A 403 23.45 13.79 -0.17
N ASN A 404 22.21 13.44 -0.56
CA ASN A 404 21.03 14.16 -0.05
C ASN A 404 20.75 13.86 1.42
N TRP A 405 20.97 12.63 1.91
CA TRP A 405 20.69 12.24 3.29
C TRP A 405 21.73 12.74 4.31
N LEU A 406 23.02 12.77 3.92
CA LEU A 406 24.08 13.34 4.75
C LEU A 406 23.87 14.86 4.95
N ASN A 407 23.53 15.58 3.87
CA ASN A 407 23.15 16.99 3.95
C ASN A 407 21.88 17.22 4.79
N LEU A 408 20.92 16.29 4.71
CA LEU A 408 19.69 16.29 5.50
C LEU A 408 19.92 16.19 7.00
N CYS A 409 20.82 15.31 7.41
CA CYS A 409 21.18 15.14 8.81
C CYS A 409 21.97 16.33 9.33
N CYS A 410 22.83 16.94 8.50
CA CYS A 410 23.58 18.16 8.81
C CYS A 410 22.71 19.41 8.97
N MET A 411 21.49 19.41 8.38
CA MET A 411 20.62 20.59 8.34
C MET A 411 19.33 20.44 9.16
N ALA A 412 18.81 19.22 9.34
CA ALA A 412 17.76 18.93 10.32
C ALA A 412 18.27 19.10 11.78
N SER A 413 19.60 19.15 11.97
CA SER A 413 20.28 19.65 13.17
C SER A 413 20.21 21.16 13.36
N GLY A 414 19.35 21.90 12.64
CA GLY A 414 18.90 23.27 12.98
C GLY A 414 18.23 23.43 14.36
N LEU A 415 18.36 22.44 15.24
CA LEU A 415 18.29 22.55 16.70
C LEU A 415 19.66 22.94 17.31
N SER A 416 20.53 23.60 16.53
CA SER A 416 21.96 23.84 16.79
C SER A 416 22.28 24.81 17.93
N ALA A 417 21.31 25.43 18.58
CA ALA A 417 21.61 26.26 19.76
C ALA A 417 21.81 25.44 21.05
N SER A 418 21.46 24.15 21.08
CA SER A 418 21.47 23.35 22.33
C SER A 418 21.80 21.85 22.16
N TRP A 419 22.59 21.50 21.13
CA TRP A 419 23.06 20.13 20.90
C TRP A 419 24.59 20.06 20.98
N GLU A 420 25.14 19.68 22.15
CA GLU A 420 26.57 19.36 22.36
C GLU A 420 26.93 17.90 22.00
N VAL A 421 26.15 17.21 21.14
CA VAL A 421 26.29 15.73 20.96
C VAL A 421 26.74 15.35 19.55
N ASP A 422 27.65 14.37 19.49
CA ASP A 422 28.13 13.66 18.30
C ASP A 422 27.01 13.18 17.37
N PHE A 423 27.31 13.18 16.07
CA PHE A 423 26.40 12.79 14.99
C PHE A 423 25.87 11.34 15.16
N PRO A 424 24.56 11.07 14.96
CA PRO A 424 24.04 9.71 15.11
C PRO A 424 24.61 8.76 14.04
N LYS A 425 24.79 7.49 14.40
CA LYS A 425 25.19 6.43 13.46
C LYS A 425 24.00 6.02 12.59
N PHE A 426 24.24 5.75 11.30
CA PHE A 426 23.19 5.36 10.36
C PHE A 426 23.42 3.97 9.76
N THR A 427 22.34 3.21 9.64
CA THR A 427 22.30 1.95 8.87
C THR A 427 21.12 2.01 7.91
N VAL A 428 21.38 1.78 6.62
CA VAL A 428 20.35 1.80 5.57
C VAL A 428 20.18 0.39 5.02
N ILE A 429 18.96 -0.12 5.07
CA ILE A 429 18.60 -1.45 4.61
C ILE A 429 17.58 -1.31 3.48
N VAL A 430 17.96 -1.73 2.27
CA VAL A 430 17.05 -1.73 1.13
C VAL A 430 16.30 -3.07 1.08
N ALA A 431 15.01 -3.03 1.37
CA ALA A 431 14.13 -4.19 1.44
C ALA A 431 13.37 -4.40 0.14
N GLN A 432 13.96 -5.15 -0.81
CA GLN A 432 13.35 -5.41 -2.12
C GLN A 432 12.38 -6.59 -2.09
N LYS A 433 11.10 -6.27 -2.16
CA LYS A 433 10.02 -7.25 -2.15
C LYS A 433 9.70 -7.85 -3.53
N ASN A 434 9.91 -7.08 -4.59
CA ASN A 434 9.58 -7.45 -5.96
C ASN A 434 10.86 -7.68 -6.75
N HIS A 435 11.20 -8.95 -6.99
CA HIS A 435 12.36 -9.37 -7.76
C HIS A 435 12.13 -10.78 -8.34
N HIS A 436 13.03 -11.21 -9.22
CA HIS A 436 12.87 -12.44 -9.99
C HIS A 436 13.38 -13.70 -9.27
N THR A 437 14.25 -13.58 -8.26
CA THR A 437 14.74 -14.72 -7.46
C THR A 437 13.61 -15.49 -6.77
N LYS A 438 13.66 -16.82 -6.87
CA LYS A 438 12.74 -17.75 -6.21
C LYS A 438 13.57 -18.84 -5.53
N LEU A 439 13.20 -19.15 -4.30
CA LEU A 439 13.83 -20.17 -3.47
C LEU A 439 12.85 -21.33 -3.33
N PHE A 440 13.34 -22.53 -3.56
CA PHE A 440 12.59 -23.77 -3.48
C PHE A 440 13.30 -24.71 -2.50
N GLN A 441 12.53 -25.46 -1.72
CA GLN A 441 13.09 -26.49 -0.87
C GLN A 441 13.27 -27.78 -1.69
N ALA A 442 14.49 -28.30 -1.72
CA ALA A 442 14.82 -29.51 -2.46
C ALA A 442 13.96 -30.70 -1.99
N GLY A 443 13.32 -31.39 -2.94
CA GLY A 443 12.48 -32.56 -2.66
C GLY A 443 11.15 -32.28 -1.95
N ALA A 444 10.81 -31.02 -1.66
CA ALA A 444 9.57 -30.68 -0.95
C ALA A 444 8.52 -30.07 -1.89
N PRO A 445 7.22 -30.39 -1.70
CA PRO A 445 6.14 -29.76 -2.46
C PRO A 445 5.79 -28.34 -1.96
N GLU A 446 6.24 -28.01 -0.75
CA GLU A 446 5.96 -26.76 -0.04
C GLU A 446 6.95 -25.64 -0.43
N ASN A 447 6.59 -24.40 -0.10
CA ASN A 447 7.55 -23.29 -0.16
C ASN A 447 8.61 -23.45 0.94
N VAL A 448 9.75 -22.75 0.78
CA VAL A 448 10.74 -22.64 1.85
C VAL A 448 10.09 -22.12 3.16
N PRO A 449 10.47 -22.65 4.33
CA PRO A 449 9.84 -22.29 5.58
C PRO A 449 10.10 -20.81 5.95
N PRO A 450 9.19 -20.16 6.68
CA PRO A 450 9.41 -18.82 7.22
C PRO A 450 10.65 -18.81 8.12
N GLY A 451 11.49 -17.80 7.96
CA GLY A 451 12.79 -17.72 8.61
C GLY A 451 13.95 -18.18 7.72
N THR A 452 13.70 -18.72 6.53
CA THR A 452 14.76 -19.10 5.58
C THR A 452 15.56 -17.88 5.15
N VAL A 453 16.88 -17.93 5.34
CA VAL A 453 17.88 -16.93 4.96
C VAL A 453 18.90 -17.57 4.03
N VAL A 454 19.24 -16.87 2.95
CA VAL A 454 20.34 -17.22 2.03
C VAL A 454 21.22 -15.99 1.87
N ASP A 455 22.45 -16.07 2.36
CA ASP A 455 23.47 -15.02 2.36
C ASP A 455 24.77 -15.48 1.67
N THR A 456 24.69 -16.53 0.85
CA THR A 456 25.82 -17.12 0.12
C THR A 456 25.42 -17.50 -1.31
N LYS A 457 26.42 -17.69 -2.19
CA LYS A 457 26.32 -18.15 -3.60
C LYS A 457 25.55 -17.24 -4.57
N ILE A 458 24.33 -16.83 -4.24
CA ILE A 458 23.41 -16.07 -5.11
C ILE A 458 23.26 -14.60 -4.70
N VAL A 459 24.09 -14.14 -3.77
CA VAL A 459 24.16 -12.75 -3.28
C VAL A 459 25.26 -11.97 -3.99
N HIS A 460 25.30 -10.65 -3.82
CA HIS A 460 26.32 -9.82 -4.42
C HIS A 460 27.72 -10.16 -3.86
N PRO A 461 28.76 -10.26 -4.70
CA PRO A 461 30.09 -10.69 -4.27
C PRO A 461 30.82 -9.69 -3.36
N ARG A 462 30.37 -8.43 -3.29
CA ARG A 462 31.01 -7.35 -2.53
C ARG A 462 30.09 -6.56 -1.59
N ASN A 463 28.77 -6.68 -1.76
CA ASN A 463 27.82 -5.90 -0.98
C ASN A 463 27.36 -6.76 0.18
N TYR A 464 26.82 -6.12 1.21
CA TYR A 464 26.20 -6.85 2.30
C TYR A 464 24.71 -7.06 2.03
N ASP A 465 24.39 -8.10 1.26
CA ASP A 465 23.02 -8.49 0.91
C ASP A 465 22.70 -9.94 1.29
N PHE A 466 21.41 -10.19 1.48
CA PHE A 466 20.88 -11.52 1.81
C PHE A 466 19.42 -11.62 1.36
N TYR A 467 18.97 -12.84 1.07
CA TYR A 467 17.57 -13.16 0.86
C TYR A 467 16.97 -13.67 2.17
N MET A 468 15.77 -13.20 2.53
CA MET A 468 15.02 -13.71 3.68
C MET A 468 13.54 -13.93 3.37
N CYS A 469 13.07 -15.17 3.51
CA CYS A 469 11.65 -15.51 3.48
C CYS A 469 11.05 -15.38 4.89
N ALA A 470 10.52 -14.21 5.24
CA ALA A 470 10.01 -13.95 6.61
C ALA A 470 8.55 -14.40 6.87
N HIS A 471 7.86 -14.98 5.88
CA HIS A 471 6.42 -15.22 5.96
C HIS A 471 6.02 -16.58 5.39
N ALA A 472 4.90 -17.12 5.87
CA ALA A 472 4.34 -18.33 5.30
C ALA A 472 3.69 -18.06 3.94
N GLY A 473 4.02 -18.89 2.95
CA GLY A 473 3.34 -18.93 1.66
C GLY A 473 1.89 -19.41 1.83
N MET A 474 0.95 -18.52 2.17
CA MET A 474 -0.46 -18.88 2.41
C MET A 474 -1.20 -19.36 1.15
N ILE A 475 -0.70 -18.97 0.00
CA ILE A 475 -1.28 -19.23 -1.30
C ILE A 475 -0.12 -19.71 -2.16
N VAL A 476 -0.18 -20.98 -2.57
CA VAL A 476 0.44 -21.56 -3.77
C VAL A 476 0.87 -20.42 -4.70
N PRO A 477 2.19 -20.20 -4.79
CA PRO A 477 2.86 -18.91 -4.88
C PRO A 477 2.10 -17.95 -5.80
N LYS A 478 1.61 -16.87 -5.19
CA LYS A 478 1.76 -15.58 -5.87
C LYS A 478 3.24 -15.51 -6.26
N GLU A 479 3.55 -15.02 -7.46
CA GLU A 479 4.88 -14.90 -8.08
C GLU A 479 5.92 -14.08 -7.29
N HIS A 480 5.72 -13.91 -5.98
CA HIS A 480 6.50 -13.11 -5.08
C HIS A 480 6.77 -13.98 -3.85
N ASN A 481 7.87 -14.75 -3.86
CA ASN A 481 8.64 -14.90 -2.64
C ASN A 481 9.02 -13.46 -2.27
N ARG A 482 8.21 -12.84 -1.42
CA ARG A 482 8.40 -11.46 -0.96
C ARG A 482 9.53 -11.53 0.05
N HIS A 483 10.76 -11.28 -0.40
CA HIS A 483 11.89 -11.28 0.51
C HIS A 483 11.85 -9.97 1.30
N LEU A 484 11.79 -10.11 2.63
CA LEU A 484 11.70 -9.04 3.62
C LEU A 484 10.43 -8.13 3.58
N ASN A 485 9.39 -8.49 4.35
CA ASN A 485 8.33 -7.55 4.77
C ASN A 485 8.60 -7.11 6.21
N VAL A 486 9.23 -5.96 6.41
CA VAL A 486 9.45 -5.38 7.74
C VAL A 486 8.32 -4.44 8.11
N ALA A 487 7.94 -4.42 9.39
CA ALA A 487 6.82 -3.62 9.88
C ALA A 487 6.91 -2.12 9.51
N PRO A 488 8.07 -1.44 9.63
CA PRO A 488 8.20 -0.02 9.25
C PRO A 488 7.84 0.25 7.78
N VAL A 489 8.28 -0.60 6.85
CA VAL A 489 7.95 -0.44 5.42
C VAL A 489 6.46 -0.69 5.17
N CYS A 490 5.88 -1.71 5.81
CA CYS A 490 4.44 -1.97 5.74
C CYS A 490 3.62 -0.78 6.28
N TYR A 491 4.05 -0.15 7.37
CA TYR A 491 3.38 1.02 7.93
C TYR A 491 3.49 2.25 7.02
N ALA A 492 4.67 2.50 6.42
CA ALA A 492 4.82 3.56 5.43
C ALA A 492 3.90 3.35 4.22
N HIS A 493 3.83 2.12 3.71
CA HIS A 493 2.91 1.76 2.62
C HIS A 493 1.44 2.01 2.99
N LEU A 494 1.02 1.59 4.18
CA LEU A 494 -0.35 1.81 4.67
C LEU A 494 -0.66 3.31 4.81
N ALA A 495 0.28 4.11 5.31
CA ALA A 495 0.12 5.55 5.45
C ALA A 495 -0.01 6.25 4.08
N ALA A 496 0.83 5.90 3.11
CA ALA A 496 0.74 6.41 1.75
C ALA A 496 -0.58 6.00 1.07
N GLN A 497 -0.97 4.73 1.20
CA GLN A 497 -2.23 4.22 0.65
C GLN A 497 -3.46 4.93 1.26
N GLN A 498 -3.43 5.19 2.57
CA GLN A 498 -4.50 5.89 3.26
C GLN A 498 -4.62 7.34 2.76
N MET A 499 -3.49 8.04 2.59
CA MET A 499 -3.49 9.38 2.03
C MET A 499 -3.99 9.42 0.58
N GLY A 500 -3.67 8.39 -0.22
CA GLY A 500 -4.17 8.26 -1.58
C GLY A 500 -5.69 8.08 -1.68
N GLN A 501 -6.37 7.72 -0.59
CA GLN A 501 -7.82 7.73 -0.53
C GLN A 501 -8.39 9.13 -0.27
N PHE A 502 -7.63 10.08 0.29
CA PHE A 502 -8.10 11.46 0.49
C PHE A 502 -8.05 12.26 -0.81
N ILE A 503 -6.91 12.20 -1.51
CA ILE A 503 -6.64 13.03 -2.70
C ILE A 503 -7.63 12.77 -3.83
N LYS A 504 -8.10 11.52 -3.98
CA LYS A 504 -9.11 11.15 -4.98
C LYS A 504 -10.41 11.95 -4.91
N PHE A 505 -10.71 12.58 -3.78
CA PHE A 505 -11.95 13.32 -3.57
C PHE A 505 -11.75 14.84 -3.45
N ASP A 506 -10.51 15.33 -3.46
CA ASP A 506 -10.24 16.78 -3.60
C ASP A 506 -10.48 17.22 -5.05
N ASP A 507 -10.06 16.42 -6.04
CA ASP A 507 -10.27 16.70 -7.47
C ASP A 507 -11.75 16.73 -7.89
N LEU A 508 -12.63 16.05 -7.15
CA LEU A 508 -14.08 16.02 -7.43
C LEU A 508 -14.81 17.25 -6.88
N SER A 509 -14.20 18.01 -5.97
CA SER A 509 -14.79 19.25 -5.44
C SER A 509 -14.47 20.49 -6.27
N GLU A 510 -13.43 20.46 -7.12
CA GLU A 510 -13.01 21.63 -7.91
C GLU A 510 -13.66 21.70 -9.31
N THR A 511 -14.35 20.66 -9.77
CA THR A 511 -15.05 20.70 -11.07
C THR A 511 -16.33 21.57 -11.08
N SER A 512 -16.68 22.25 -9.97
CA SER A 512 -17.85 23.15 -9.89
C SER A 512 -17.53 24.63 -9.70
N SER A 513 -16.28 25.08 -9.74
CA SER A 513 -15.97 26.52 -9.70
C SER A 513 -14.77 26.86 -10.59
N ALA A 514 -14.92 27.96 -11.33
CA ALA A 514 -14.04 28.43 -12.40
C ALA A 514 -12.53 28.40 -12.09
N ARG A 515 -11.75 28.12 -13.14
CA ARG A 515 -10.28 28.13 -13.16
C ARG A 515 -9.74 29.53 -12.86
N GLU A 516 -8.99 29.64 -11.77
CA GLU A 516 -7.95 30.65 -11.58
C GLU A 516 -6.61 29.96 -11.23
N PRO A 517 -5.45 30.55 -11.61
CA PRO A 517 -4.16 29.90 -11.47
C PRO A 517 -3.76 29.75 -9.99
N SER A 518 -3.46 28.52 -9.61
CA SER A 518 -3.18 28.07 -8.24
C SER A 518 -1.95 28.73 -7.62
N GLN A 519 -2.17 29.60 -6.63
CA GLN A 519 -1.21 29.78 -5.53
C GLN A 519 -1.21 28.51 -4.67
N GLN A 520 -0.03 28.01 -4.30
CA GLN A 520 0.15 26.88 -3.39
C GLN A 520 -0.60 27.12 -2.07
N LYS A 521 -1.78 26.51 -1.92
CA LYS A 521 -2.51 26.49 -0.65
C LYS A 521 -1.79 25.55 0.31
N ARG A 522 -1.36 26.12 1.44
CA ARG A 522 -0.79 25.43 2.62
C ARG A 522 -1.78 24.36 3.13
N ALA A 523 -1.40 23.10 3.07
CA ALA A 523 -1.95 22.10 3.98
C ALA A 523 -1.30 22.30 5.36
N SER A 524 -2.11 22.41 6.40
CA SER A 524 -1.67 22.47 7.80
C SER A 524 -0.89 21.21 8.19
N PRO A 525 0.02 21.27 9.19
CA PRO A 525 0.80 20.12 9.63
C PRO A 525 -0.13 19.03 10.17
N PHE A 526 -0.31 17.98 9.38
CA PHE A 526 -1.20 16.86 9.65
C PHE A 526 -0.56 15.87 10.62
N ARG A 527 -1.13 15.72 11.82
CA ARG A 527 -0.77 14.61 12.73
C ARG A 527 -1.50 13.33 12.27
N ALA A 528 -0.81 12.45 11.55
CA ALA A 528 -1.38 11.13 11.27
C ALA A 528 -1.53 10.33 12.58
N PRO A 529 -2.67 9.68 12.85
CA PRO A 529 -2.80 8.75 13.98
C PRO A 529 -1.86 7.55 13.80
N GLN A 530 -1.61 6.82 14.90
CA GLN A 530 -0.77 5.62 14.91
C GLN A 530 -1.18 4.65 13.78
N VAL A 531 -0.20 4.26 12.95
CA VAL A 531 -0.43 3.31 11.86
C VAL A 531 -0.57 1.92 12.46
N ALA A 532 -1.68 1.23 12.15
CA ALA A 532 -2.06 -0.07 12.70
C ALA A 532 -2.12 -1.17 11.64
#